data_AF-A0A9D6DBX7-F1
#
_entry.id   AF-A0A9D6DBX7-F1
#
_cell.length_a   1.000
_cell.length_b   1.000
_cell.length_c   1.000
_cell.angle_alpha   90.00
_cell.angle_beta   90.00
_cell.angle_gamma   90.00
#
_symmetry.space_group_name_H-M   'P 1'
#
loop_
_entity.id
_entity.type
_entity.pdbx_description
1 polymer ?
#
loop_
_entity_poly.entity_id
_entity_poly.type
_entity_poly.pdbx_seq_one_letter_code
_entity_poly.pdbx_strand_id
1 'polypeptide(L)'
;AAAVVVRQMEGMAGTPEHRRMAVRLWEHTAHVAALARVIARRFTHVDPDMAFFAGIIHEVGGFYLIARAGNHPGLLEAEHGSLLAWDNGGAALIGRAVLKHLGAPDAVLGGIEGMWQGYLALPPQSLTDTLLLADQLAPLESPLSQLAGTGSEGTVANIDVMLGDRTLSSILEESAMEVDSLTNALRA
;
A
#
# COMPACT_ATOMS: atom_id res chain seq x y z
N ALA A 1 2.67 16.33 -5.57
CA ALA A 1 2.89 15.44 -6.74
C ALA A 1 2.07 14.15 -6.61
N ALA A 2 2.23 13.34 -5.56
CA ALA A 2 1.46 12.10 -5.34
C ALA A 2 -0.07 12.27 -5.40
N ALA A 3 -0.61 13.27 -4.68
CA ALA A 3 -2.05 13.61 -4.73
C ALA A 3 -2.55 14.08 -6.11
N VAL A 4 -1.67 14.48 -7.03
CA VAL A 4 -2.05 14.84 -8.41
C VAL A 4 -2.16 13.58 -9.26
N VAL A 5 -1.20 12.66 -9.13
CA VAL A 5 -1.22 11.36 -9.81
C VAL A 5 -2.46 10.57 -9.42
N VAL A 6 -2.82 10.55 -8.14
CA VAL A 6 -3.99 9.79 -7.70
C VAL A 6 -5.32 10.44 -8.10
N ARG A 7 -5.44 11.78 -8.09
CA ARG A 7 -6.59 12.46 -8.73
C ARG A 7 -6.69 12.17 -10.23
N GLN A 8 -5.56 12.12 -10.93
CA GLN A 8 -5.54 11.75 -12.34
C GLN A 8 -6.01 10.29 -12.53
N MET A 9 -5.61 9.37 -11.65
CA MET A 9 -6.04 7.97 -11.68
C MET A 9 -7.52 7.78 -11.30
N GLU A 10 -8.06 8.56 -10.34
CA GLU A 10 -9.50 8.62 -10.07
C GLU A 10 -10.30 9.09 -11.28
N GLY A 11 -9.79 10.09 -12.01
CA GLY A 11 -10.40 10.57 -13.24
C GLY A 11 -10.41 9.54 -14.37
N MET A 12 -9.57 8.50 -14.28
CA MET A 12 -9.49 7.40 -15.25
C MET A 12 -10.38 6.21 -14.89
N ALA A 13 -10.94 6.16 -13.68
CA ALA A 13 -11.83 5.09 -13.27
C ALA A 13 -13.18 5.20 -14.00
N GLY A 14 -13.53 4.15 -14.74
CA GLY A 14 -14.66 4.16 -15.69
C GLY A 14 -16.04 4.20 -15.05
N THR A 15 -16.16 3.81 -13.76
CA THR A 15 -17.44 3.75 -13.04
C THR A 15 -17.36 4.43 -11.66
N PRO A 16 -18.50 4.84 -11.06
CA PRO A 16 -18.54 5.30 -9.67
C PRO A 16 -17.96 4.27 -8.67
N GLU A 17 -18.14 2.98 -8.93
CA GLU A 17 -17.64 1.87 -8.12
C GLU A 17 -16.12 1.81 -8.14
N HIS A 18 -15.52 1.91 -9.34
CA HIS A 18 -14.07 1.96 -9.53
C HIS A 18 -13.47 3.19 -8.84
N ARG A 19 -14.12 4.36 -8.91
CA ARG A 19 -13.68 5.57 -8.20
C ARG A 19 -13.69 5.36 -6.68
N ARG A 20 -14.74 4.79 -6.11
CA ARG A 20 -14.80 4.49 -4.67
C ARG A 20 -13.70 3.51 -4.24
N MET A 21 -13.36 2.55 -5.10
CA MET A 21 -12.27 1.62 -4.84
C MET A 21 -10.89 2.28 -4.92
N ALA A 22 -10.68 3.19 -5.88
CA ALA A 22 -9.46 4.00 -5.95
C ALA A 22 -9.27 4.86 -4.69
N VAL A 23 -10.34 5.49 -4.20
CA VAL A 23 -10.31 6.25 -2.93
C VAL A 23 -9.88 5.36 -1.77
N ARG A 24 -10.47 4.16 -1.62
CA ARG A 24 -10.09 3.22 -0.54
C ARG A 24 -8.64 2.76 -0.68
N LEU A 25 -8.17 2.48 -1.90
CA LEU A 25 -6.79 2.09 -2.15
C LEU A 25 -5.82 3.22 -1.76
N TRP A 26 -6.21 4.48 -1.99
CA TRP A 26 -5.44 5.63 -1.51
C TRP A 26 -5.42 5.75 0.00
N GLU A 27 -6.55 5.61 0.67
CA GLU A 27 -6.61 5.69 2.13
C GLU A 27 -5.67 4.63 2.76
N HIS A 28 -5.70 3.39 2.26
CA HIS A 28 -4.73 2.36 2.61
C HIS A 28 -3.27 2.80 2.34
N THR A 29 -2.98 3.25 1.12
CA THR A 29 -1.64 3.70 0.71
C THR A 29 -1.11 4.84 1.60
N ALA A 30 -1.98 5.77 2.01
CA ALA A 30 -1.65 6.87 2.89
C ALA A 30 -1.28 6.38 4.30
N HIS A 31 -2.00 5.40 4.83
CA HIS A 31 -1.63 4.74 6.09
C HIS A 31 -0.27 4.06 5.98
N VAL A 32 -0.04 3.24 4.95
CA VAL A 32 1.24 2.55 4.75
C VAL A 32 2.40 3.54 4.64
N ALA A 33 2.25 4.63 3.88
CA ALA A 33 3.28 5.66 3.74
C ALA A 33 3.64 6.33 5.08
N ALA A 34 2.63 6.77 5.82
CA ALA A 34 2.83 7.43 7.11
C ALA A 34 3.47 6.50 8.14
N LEU A 35 3.00 5.25 8.21
CA LEU A 35 3.57 4.22 9.08
C LEU A 35 5.00 3.88 8.69
N ALA A 36 5.29 3.71 7.40
CA ALA A 36 6.62 3.41 6.91
C ALA A 36 7.63 4.50 7.30
N ARG A 37 7.25 5.77 7.25
CA ARG A 37 8.09 6.89 7.72
C ARG A 37 8.41 6.78 9.21
N VAL A 38 7.40 6.55 10.05
CA VAL A 38 7.58 6.45 11.51
C VAL A 38 8.42 5.23 11.86
N ILE A 39 8.14 4.08 11.23
CA ILE A 39 8.89 2.83 11.44
C ILE A 39 10.35 3.00 11.01
N ALA A 40 10.61 3.65 9.87
CA ALA A 40 11.96 3.95 9.40
C ALA A 40 12.75 4.77 10.42
N ARG A 41 12.13 5.80 11.00
CA ARG A 41 12.76 6.67 12.01
C ARG A 41 13.09 5.95 13.30
N ARG A 42 12.25 5.00 13.72
CA ARG A 42 12.30 4.43 15.07
C ARG A 42 12.94 3.04 15.16
N PHE A 43 12.87 2.24 14.08
CA PHE A 43 13.23 0.82 14.13
C PHE A 43 14.27 0.43 13.08
N THR A 44 13.95 0.63 11.81
CA THR A 44 14.80 0.08 10.73
C THR A 44 15.95 1.01 10.36
N HIS A 45 15.85 2.31 10.69
CA HIS A 45 16.85 3.34 10.42
C HIS A 45 17.19 3.51 8.93
N VAL A 46 16.31 3.03 8.04
CA VAL A 46 16.35 3.38 6.61
C VAL A 46 15.96 4.85 6.42
N ASP A 47 16.25 5.41 5.25
CA ASP A 47 15.85 6.78 4.93
C ASP A 47 14.32 6.95 5.05
N PRO A 48 13.81 7.80 5.97
CA PRO A 48 12.38 7.92 6.21
C PRO A 48 11.59 8.53 5.06
N ASP A 49 12.22 9.36 4.23
CA ASP A 49 11.57 9.97 3.07
C ASP A 49 11.48 8.98 1.92
N MET A 50 12.49 8.12 1.76
CA MET A 50 12.44 6.98 0.86
C MET A 50 11.37 5.97 1.30
N ALA A 51 11.28 5.65 2.59
CA ALA A 51 10.24 4.76 3.12
C ALA A 51 8.84 5.32 2.89
N PHE A 52 8.64 6.60 3.19
CA PHE A 52 7.40 7.32 2.90
C PHE A 52 7.06 7.26 1.40
N PHE A 53 7.99 7.62 0.54
CA PHE A 53 7.77 7.63 -0.91
C PHE A 53 7.47 6.23 -1.45
N ALA A 54 8.18 5.21 -1.00
CA ALA A 54 7.91 3.82 -1.36
C ALA A 54 6.50 3.41 -0.92
N GLY A 55 6.09 3.75 0.30
CA GLY A 55 4.72 3.53 0.78
C GLY A 55 3.66 4.27 -0.04
N ILE A 56 3.94 5.46 -0.56
CA ILE A 56 3.02 6.19 -1.45
C ILE A 56 2.78 5.47 -2.80
N ILE A 57 3.76 4.71 -3.29
CA ILE A 57 3.72 4.12 -4.64
C ILE A 57 3.66 2.60 -4.66
N HIS A 58 3.67 1.93 -3.50
CA HIS A 58 3.72 0.47 -3.43
C HIS A 58 2.53 -0.22 -4.13
N GLU A 59 1.36 0.43 -4.13
CA GLU A 59 0.11 -0.03 -4.74
C GLU A 59 -0.18 0.60 -6.12
N VAL A 60 0.84 1.19 -6.79
CA VAL A 60 0.63 1.83 -8.11
C VAL A 60 0.10 0.86 -9.18
N GLY A 61 0.43 -0.42 -9.05
CA GLY A 61 -0.14 -1.49 -9.88
C GLY A 61 -1.65 -1.60 -9.69
N GLY A 62 -2.13 -1.53 -8.45
CA GLY A 62 -3.55 -1.58 -8.12
C GLY A 62 -4.32 -0.39 -8.70
N PHE A 63 -3.78 0.82 -8.60
CA PHE A 63 -4.39 1.98 -9.24
C PHE A 63 -4.44 1.84 -10.76
N TYR A 64 -3.40 1.28 -11.38
CA TYR A 64 -3.41 1.00 -12.81
C TYR A 64 -4.51 -0.02 -13.19
N LEU A 65 -4.67 -1.09 -12.40
CA LEU A 65 -5.73 -2.08 -12.59
C LEU A 65 -7.12 -1.42 -12.57
N ILE A 66 -7.38 -0.58 -11.55
CA ILE A 66 -8.64 0.14 -11.38
C ILE A 66 -8.90 1.08 -12.57
N ALA A 67 -7.89 1.83 -13.01
CA ALA A 67 -7.99 2.72 -14.15
C ALA A 67 -8.28 1.98 -15.47
N ARG A 68 -7.85 0.71 -15.58
CA ARG A 68 -8.12 -0.13 -16.77
C ARG A 68 -9.44 -0.86 -16.70
N ALA A 69 -10.00 -1.09 -15.51
CA ALA A 69 -11.19 -1.91 -15.30
C ALA A 69 -12.42 -1.44 -16.08
N GLY A 70 -12.56 -0.14 -16.35
CA GLY A 70 -13.63 0.38 -17.21
C GLY A 70 -13.63 -0.19 -18.64
N ASN A 71 -12.49 -0.67 -19.14
CA ASN A 71 -12.35 -1.31 -20.45
C ASN A 71 -12.46 -2.84 -20.38
N HIS A 72 -12.59 -3.41 -19.18
CA HIS A 72 -12.61 -4.85 -18.92
C HIS A 72 -13.75 -5.20 -17.96
N PRO A 73 -15.03 -5.20 -18.43
CA PRO A 73 -16.17 -5.53 -17.60
C PRO A 73 -16.03 -6.90 -16.94
N GLY A 74 -16.32 -7.00 -15.64
CA GLY A 74 -16.21 -8.22 -14.85
C GLY A 74 -14.84 -8.41 -14.19
N LEU A 75 -13.85 -7.55 -14.47
CA LEU A 75 -12.51 -7.63 -13.87
C LEU A 75 -12.53 -7.34 -12.37
N LEU A 76 -13.34 -6.37 -11.93
CA LEU A 76 -13.44 -5.95 -10.53
C LEU A 76 -14.84 -6.14 -9.93
N GLU A 77 -15.82 -6.53 -10.75
CA GLU A 77 -17.21 -6.77 -10.35
C GLU A 77 -17.48 -8.23 -9.93
N ALA A 78 -16.44 -9.08 -9.94
CA ALA A 78 -16.56 -10.48 -9.63
C ALA A 78 -16.55 -10.73 -8.10
N GLU A 79 -17.03 -11.91 -7.68
CA GLU A 79 -17.18 -12.29 -6.26
C GLU A 79 -15.83 -12.30 -5.50
N HIS A 80 -15.89 -12.40 -4.17
CA HIS A 80 -14.70 -12.58 -3.33
C HIS A 80 -13.85 -13.75 -3.84
N GLY A 81 -12.53 -13.56 -3.97
CA GLY A 81 -11.62 -14.54 -4.56
C GLY A 81 -11.51 -14.46 -6.09
N SER A 82 -12.10 -13.46 -6.74
CA SER A 82 -12.02 -13.29 -8.20
C SER A 82 -10.68 -12.73 -8.68
N LEU A 83 -9.89 -12.13 -7.79
CA LEU A 83 -8.56 -11.59 -8.08
C LEU A 83 -7.40 -12.57 -7.79
N LEU A 84 -7.63 -13.88 -7.78
CA LEU A 84 -6.57 -14.88 -7.56
C LEU A 84 -5.38 -14.73 -8.52
N ALA A 85 -5.62 -14.42 -9.79
CA ALA A 85 -4.54 -14.20 -10.76
C ALA A 85 -3.74 -12.91 -10.49
N TRP A 86 -4.39 -11.91 -9.88
CA TRP A 86 -3.73 -10.68 -9.44
C TRP A 86 -2.81 -10.98 -8.25
N ASP A 87 -3.32 -11.69 -7.26
CA ASP A 87 -2.57 -12.08 -6.06
C ASP A 87 -1.42 -13.05 -6.40
N ASN A 88 -1.66 -14.01 -7.29
CA ASN A 88 -0.66 -14.98 -7.76
C ASN A 88 0.31 -14.42 -8.81
N GLY A 89 0.83 -13.22 -8.57
CA GLY A 89 1.92 -12.59 -9.33
C GLY A 89 1.50 -11.53 -10.34
N GLY A 90 0.20 -11.34 -10.61
CA GLY A 90 -0.28 -10.27 -11.47
C GLY A 90 0.06 -8.87 -10.93
N ALA A 91 -0.11 -8.66 -9.62
CA ALA A 91 0.22 -7.43 -8.92
C ALA A 91 1.71 -7.09 -9.07
N ALA A 92 2.59 -8.09 -8.89
CA ALA A 92 4.02 -7.95 -9.04
C ALA A 92 4.43 -7.63 -10.49
N LEU A 93 3.83 -8.33 -11.47
CA LEU A 93 4.10 -8.13 -12.89
C LEU A 93 3.77 -6.70 -13.32
N ILE A 94 2.53 -6.26 -13.04
CA ILE A 94 2.02 -4.95 -13.44
C ILE A 94 2.69 -3.84 -12.63
N GLY A 95 2.79 -4.01 -11.32
CA GLY A 95 3.45 -3.06 -10.41
C GLY A 95 4.88 -2.78 -10.85
N ARG A 96 5.68 -3.82 -11.13
CA ARG A 96 7.06 -3.68 -11.62
C ARG A 96 7.12 -2.89 -12.92
N ALA A 97 6.24 -3.20 -13.88
CA ALA A 97 6.22 -2.52 -15.17
C ALA A 97 5.89 -1.03 -15.01
N VAL A 98 4.89 -0.71 -14.19
CA VAL A 98 4.47 0.67 -13.93
C VAL A 98 5.56 1.45 -13.18
N LEU A 99 6.14 0.88 -12.12
CA LEU A 99 7.21 1.52 -11.34
C LEU A 99 8.44 1.83 -12.20
N LYS A 100 8.85 0.89 -13.07
CA LYS A 100 9.94 1.12 -14.02
C LYS A 100 9.61 2.24 -15.01
N HIS A 101 8.38 2.26 -15.52
CA HIS A 101 7.95 3.32 -16.44
C HIS A 101 7.94 4.70 -15.79
N LEU A 102 7.60 4.79 -14.50
CA LEU A 102 7.63 6.02 -13.71
C LEU A 102 9.04 6.44 -13.28
N GLY A 103 10.07 5.62 -13.56
CA GLY A 103 11.45 5.91 -13.19
C GLY A 103 11.71 5.80 -11.68
N ALA A 104 11.02 4.89 -11.00
CA ALA A 104 11.25 4.64 -9.58
C ALA A 104 12.73 4.27 -9.32
N PRO A 105 13.38 4.83 -8.28
CA PRO A 105 14.75 4.45 -7.94
C PRO A 105 14.89 2.96 -7.63
N ASP A 106 16.03 2.35 -7.98
CA ASP A 106 16.26 0.90 -7.79
C ASP A 106 16.07 0.44 -6.34
N ALA A 107 16.46 1.28 -5.37
CA ALA A 107 16.25 0.99 -3.95
C ALA A 107 14.77 0.88 -3.59
N VAL A 108 13.93 1.77 -4.14
CA VAL A 108 12.48 1.79 -3.93
C VAL A 108 11.82 0.61 -4.63
N LEU A 109 12.20 0.35 -5.89
CA LEU A 109 11.72 -0.80 -6.64
C LEU A 109 12.05 -2.12 -5.92
N GLY A 110 13.30 -2.27 -5.45
CA GLY A 110 13.73 -3.45 -4.69
C GLY A 110 12.97 -3.64 -3.37
N GLY A 111 12.71 -2.54 -2.65
CA GLY A 111 11.89 -2.57 -1.43
C GLY A 111 10.47 -3.06 -1.67
N ILE A 112 9.79 -2.53 -2.69
CA ILE A 112 8.43 -2.92 -3.06
C ILE A 112 8.40 -4.36 -3.61
N GLU A 113 9.39 -4.75 -4.41
CA GLU A 113 9.50 -6.13 -4.91
C GLU A 113 9.67 -7.15 -3.79
N GLY A 114 10.37 -6.78 -2.71
CA GLY A 114 10.48 -7.59 -1.52
C GLY A 114 9.14 -7.77 -0.79
N MET A 115 8.25 -6.76 -0.80
CA MET A 115 6.93 -6.89 -0.19
C MET A 115 6.11 -8.01 -0.83
N TRP A 116 6.16 -8.11 -2.17
CA TRP A 116 5.43 -9.15 -2.90
C TRP A 116 5.92 -10.57 -2.59
N GLN A 117 7.13 -10.71 -2.03
CA GLN A 117 7.66 -12.00 -1.57
C GLN A 117 7.18 -12.34 -0.15
N GLY A 118 6.72 -11.34 0.62
CA GLY A 118 6.13 -11.50 1.94
C GLY A 118 7.11 -11.90 3.05
N TYR A 119 8.42 -11.86 2.81
CA TYR A 119 9.40 -12.24 3.82
C TYR A 119 9.77 -11.03 4.70
N LEU A 120 9.27 -11.04 5.94
CA LEU A 120 9.64 -10.05 6.97
C LEU A 120 10.79 -10.59 7.81
N ALA A 121 11.94 -9.93 7.76
CA ALA A 121 13.06 -10.25 8.65
C ALA A 121 12.81 -9.70 10.06
N LEU A 122 13.22 -10.46 11.09
CA LEU A 122 13.13 -10.07 12.49
C LEU A 122 14.52 -10.13 13.15
N PRO A 123 15.08 -9.00 13.63
CA PRO A 123 14.49 -7.64 13.62
C PRO A 123 14.41 -7.03 12.21
N PRO A 124 13.46 -6.10 11.95
CA PRO A 124 13.33 -5.44 10.66
C PRO A 124 14.50 -4.48 10.43
N GLN A 125 15.13 -4.55 9.25
CA GLN A 125 16.36 -3.78 8.96
C GLN A 125 16.37 -3.14 7.57
N SER A 126 15.50 -3.59 6.67
CA SER A 126 15.46 -3.15 5.29
C SER A 126 14.25 -2.28 4.99
N LEU A 127 14.26 -1.65 3.80
CA LEU A 127 13.09 -0.96 3.27
C LEU A 127 11.93 -1.93 3.07
N THR A 128 12.20 -3.16 2.62
CA THR A 128 11.20 -4.23 2.52
C THR A 128 10.53 -4.51 3.86
N ASP A 129 11.32 -4.72 4.92
CA ASP A 129 10.77 -5.00 6.25
C ASP A 129 9.95 -3.83 6.80
N THR A 130 10.43 -2.61 6.53
CA THR A 130 9.74 -1.37 6.91
C THR A 130 8.36 -1.30 6.26
N LEU A 131 8.28 -1.57 4.96
CA LEU A 131 7.04 -1.50 4.21
C LEU A 131 6.08 -2.64 4.56
N LEU A 132 6.59 -3.86 4.72
CA LEU A 132 5.78 -5.01 5.18
C LEU A 132 5.19 -4.75 6.56
N LEU A 133 5.98 -4.24 7.50
CA LEU A 133 5.47 -3.91 8.83
C LEU A 133 4.45 -2.76 8.78
N ALA A 134 4.69 -1.75 7.94
CA ALA A 134 3.75 -0.65 7.75
C ALA A 134 2.41 -1.11 7.13
N ASP A 135 2.47 -1.99 6.14
CA ASP A 135 1.31 -2.60 5.48
C ASP A 135 0.46 -3.41 6.47
N GLN A 136 1.11 -4.25 7.28
CA GLN A 136 0.41 -5.06 8.28
C GLN A 136 -0.16 -4.25 9.46
N LEU A 137 0.41 -3.07 9.73
CA LEU A 137 -0.08 -2.15 10.76
C LEU A 137 -1.13 -1.16 10.24
N ALA A 138 -1.34 -1.10 8.92
CA ALA A 138 -2.34 -0.21 8.35
C ALA A 138 -3.74 -0.62 8.84
N PRO A 139 -4.52 0.30 9.42
CA PRO A 139 -5.86 -0.02 9.93
C PRO A 139 -6.89 -0.26 8.82
N LEU A 140 -6.56 0.18 7.60
CA LEU A 140 -7.36 -0.04 6.41
C LEU A 140 -6.60 -1.02 5.52
N GLU A 141 -7.23 -2.13 5.17
CA GLU A 141 -6.66 -3.08 4.22
C GLU A 141 -6.78 -2.58 2.77
N SER A 142 -5.91 -3.08 1.91
CA SER A 142 -6.04 -2.88 0.47
C SER A 142 -7.36 -3.47 -0.03
N PRO A 143 -8.20 -2.69 -0.74
CA PRO A 143 -9.46 -3.20 -1.30
C PRO A 143 -9.24 -4.29 -2.35
N LEU A 144 -8.04 -4.38 -2.95
CA LEU A 144 -7.69 -5.43 -3.90
C LEU A 144 -7.34 -6.74 -3.19
N SER A 145 -6.65 -6.68 -2.05
CA SER A 145 -6.38 -7.86 -1.21
C SER A 145 -7.67 -8.43 -0.61
N GLN A 146 -8.60 -7.56 -0.19
CA GLN A 146 -9.95 -7.98 0.21
C GLN A 146 -10.66 -8.72 -0.93
N LEU A 147 -10.66 -8.14 -2.13
CA LEU A 147 -11.31 -8.75 -3.30
C LEU A 147 -10.63 -10.07 -3.72
N ALA A 148 -9.32 -10.20 -3.51
CA ALA A 148 -8.57 -11.43 -3.74
C ALA A 148 -8.82 -12.52 -2.67
N GLY A 149 -9.42 -12.16 -1.53
CA GLY A 149 -9.61 -13.07 -0.40
C GLY A 149 -8.32 -13.35 0.38
N THR A 150 -7.30 -12.50 0.23
CA THR A 150 -5.99 -12.59 0.91
C THR A 150 -5.84 -11.53 2.01
N GLY A 151 -6.96 -11.00 2.50
CA GLY A 151 -7.02 -10.06 3.62
C GLY A 151 -6.35 -10.58 4.90
N SER A 152 -5.98 -9.66 5.78
CA SER A 152 -5.03 -9.87 6.87
C SER A 152 -5.70 -10.37 8.16
N GLU A 153 -6.66 -11.31 8.06
CA GLU A 153 -7.28 -11.92 9.23
C GLU A 153 -6.22 -12.69 10.06
N GLY A 154 -5.67 -12.04 11.10
CA GLY A 154 -4.75 -12.63 12.08
C GLY A 154 -3.35 -12.02 12.17
N THR A 155 -2.95 -11.12 11.27
CA THR A 155 -1.58 -10.59 11.21
C THR A 155 -1.28 -9.56 12.31
N VAL A 156 -2.26 -8.71 12.65
CA VAL A 156 -2.12 -7.63 13.64
C VAL A 156 -1.78 -8.16 15.04
N ALA A 157 -2.36 -9.31 15.43
CA ALA A 157 -2.13 -9.92 16.74
C ALA A 157 -0.67 -10.38 16.94
N ASN A 158 0.03 -10.79 15.88
CA ASN A 158 1.43 -11.18 15.96
C ASN A 158 2.37 -9.98 16.12
N ILE A 159 1.97 -8.81 15.62
CA ILE A 159 2.79 -7.59 15.68
C ILE A 159 2.70 -6.93 17.05
N ASP A 160 1.52 -6.97 17.67
CA ASP A 160 1.30 -6.43 19.02
C ASP A 160 2.21 -7.14 20.04
N VAL A 161 2.31 -8.47 19.94
CA VAL A 161 3.23 -9.30 20.73
C VAL A 161 4.70 -8.93 20.48
N MET A 162 5.05 -8.45 19.30
CA MET A 162 6.43 -8.19 18.89
C MET A 162 6.92 -6.80 19.28
N LEU A 163 6.12 -5.76 19.07
CA LEU A 163 6.48 -4.36 19.37
C LEU A 163 6.08 -3.97 20.80
N GLY A 164 5.10 -4.66 21.38
CA GLY A 164 4.42 -4.32 22.63
C GLY A 164 3.41 -3.18 22.43
N ASP A 165 2.23 -3.31 23.05
CA ASP A 165 1.06 -2.45 22.84
C ASP A 165 1.37 -0.95 22.92
N ARG A 166 2.18 -0.53 23.90
CA ARG A 166 2.53 0.89 24.09
C ARG A 166 3.37 1.45 22.95
N THR A 167 4.26 0.63 22.39
CA THR A 167 5.09 1.02 21.26
C THR A 167 4.22 1.17 20.03
N LEU A 168 3.35 0.19 19.78
CA LEU A 168 2.42 0.20 18.65
C LEU A 168 1.48 1.41 18.69
N SER A 169 0.82 1.67 19.83
CA SER A 169 -0.06 2.83 19.98
C SER A 169 0.67 4.14 19.67
N SER A 170 1.92 4.29 20.12
CA SER A 170 2.70 5.51 19.84
C SER A 170 3.03 5.68 18.35
N ILE A 171 3.23 4.60 17.60
CA ILE A 171 3.49 4.64 16.15
C ILE A 171 2.21 5.07 15.42
N LEU A 172 1.07 4.48 15.79
CA LEU A 172 -0.23 4.81 15.19
C LEU A 172 -0.58 6.28 15.44
N GLU A 173 -0.42 6.75 16.68
CA GLU A 173 -0.63 8.15 17.06
C GLU A 173 0.29 9.12 16.30
N GLU A 174 1.57 8.80 16.17
CA GLU A 174 2.54 9.65 15.45
C GLU A 174 2.23 9.74 13.95
N SER A 175 1.77 8.63 13.35
CA SER A 175 1.42 8.58 11.93
C SER A 175 0.13 9.35 11.58
N ALA A 176 -0.76 9.57 12.56
CA ALA A 176 -2.13 10.05 12.32
C ALA A 176 -2.18 11.42 11.61
N MET A 177 -1.33 12.37 12.00
CA MET A 177 -1.29 13.70 11.36
C MET A 177 -0.93 13.64 9.88
N GLU A 178 -0.04 12.71 9.51
CA GLU A 178 0.42 12.55 8.14
C GLU A 178 -0.63 11.85 7.27
N VAL A 179 -1.31 10.85 7.84
CA VAL A 179 -2.49 10.22 7.23
C VAL A 179 -3.58 11.25 6.97
N ASP A 180 -3.92 12.07 7.95
CA ASP A 180 -4.93 13.13 7.81
C ASP A 180 -4.56 14.11 6.69
N SER A 181 -3.28 14.48 6.60
CA SER A 181 -2.79 15.35 5.53
C SER A 181 -2.95 14.71 4.15
N LEU A 182 -2.55 13.45 4.00
CA LEU A 182 -2.59 12.71 2.73
C LEU A 182 -4.01 12.38 2.27
N THR A 183 -4.88 11.97 3.18
CA THR A 183 -6.27 11.63 2.87
C THR A 183 -7.09 12.88 2.52
N ASN A 184 -6.89 13.99 3.24
CA ASN A 184 -7.54 15.26 2.91
C ASN A 184 -7.03 15.86 1.59
N ALA A 185 -5.78 15.59 1.20
CA ALA A 185 -5.23 16.05 -0.07
C ALA A 185 -5.96 15.49 -1.31
N LEU A 186 -6.73 14.40 -1.19
CA LEU A 186 -7.62 13.91 -2.25
C LEU A 186 -9.03 14.52 -2.20
N ARG A 187 -9.49 14.97 -1.04
CA ARG A 187 -10.84 15.54 -0.85
C ARG A 187 -10.93 17.02 -1.25
N ALA A 188 -9.78 17.68 -1.38
CA ALA A 188 -9.64 19.07 -1.83
C ALA A 188 -9.48 19.18 -3.36
#